data_AF-I0J8T3-F1
#
_entry.id   AF-I0J8T3-F1
#
_cell.length_a   1.000
_cell.length_b   1.000
_cell.length_c   1.000
_cell.angle_alpha   90.00
_cell.angle_beta   90.00
_cell.angle_gamma   90.00
#
_symmetry.space_group_name_H-M   'P 1'
#
loop_
_entity.id
_entity.type
_entity.pdbx_description
1 polymer ?
#
loop_
_entity_poly.entity_id
_entity_poly.type
_entity_poly.pdbx_seq_one_letter_code
_entity_poly.pdbx_strand_id
1 'polypeptide(L)'
;TTMGVMAPVNEEFLNSKGDDFAKATDPSSLLYNGPYLLKSIVTKSFVECAKNPYYWDKDNVHVDKVKLSFWDGQDTSKHAENFKDGSLTATRLYPTSASFAELEKSMKDNIVYTQQDYITYLVGTNIDRQSYKYTSKTSDEQKASTKKALLNKDFRQGIAYGFDRTAYASQLNGQTGASKILRNIFVPPT
;
A
#
# COMPACT_ATOMS: atom_id res chain seq x y z
N THR A 1 -7.22 -13.70 12.42
CA THR A 1 -6.12 -12.71 12.52
C THR A 1 -6.55 -11.62 13.47
N THR A 2 -5.69 -11.20 14.39
CA THR A 2 -5.95 -10.06 15.28
C THR A 2 -5.67 -8.76 14.51
N MET A 3 -6.61 -7.81 14.51
CA MET A 3 -6.36 -6.48 13.93
C MET A 3 -5.37 -5.72 14.85
N GLY A 4 -4.45 -4.92 14.27
CA GLY A 4 -3.48 -4.15 15.07
C GLY A 4 -4.14 -3.23 16.11
N VAL A 5 -5.35 -2.73 15.84
CA VAL A 5 -6.14 -1.92 16.77
C VAL A 5 -6.64 -2.68 18.01
N MET A 6 -6.59 -4.02 17.97
CA MET A 6 -6.94 -4.90 19.10
C MET A 6 -5.69 -5.40 19.84
N ALA A 7 -4.49 -4.97 19.44
CA ALA A 7 -3.28 -5.29 20.16
C ALA A 7 -3.29 -4.61 21.54
N PRO A 8 -2.84 -5.28 22.61
CA PRO A 8 -2.83 -4.68 23.93
C PRO A 8 -1.77 -3.57 24.01
N VAL A 9 -2.04 -2.60 24.87
CA VAL A 9 -1.08 -1.57 25.29
C VAL A 9 -0.89 -1.71 26.80
N ASN A 10 0.35 -1.56 27.27
CA ASN A 10 0.63 -1.57 28.71
C ASN A 10 0.22 -0.22 29.32
N GLU A 11 -0.69 -0.25 30.30
CA GLU A 11 -1.26 0.95 30.93
C GLU A 11 -0.21 1.83 31.61
N GLU A 12 0.66 1.24 32.43
CA GLU A 12 1.71 1.97 33.14
C GLU A 12 2.66 2.68 32.16
N PHE A 13 3.11 1.98 31.13
CA PHE A 13 3.98 2.54 30.11
C PHE A 13 3.28 3.66 29.32
N LEU A 14 2.03 3.45 28.91
CA LEU A 14 1.22 4.45 28.22
C LEU A 14 1.11 5.73 29.07
N ASN A 15 0.74 5.58 30.35
CA ASN A 15 0.64 6.69 31.29
C ASN A 15 1.99 7.39 31.50
N SER A 16 3.10 6.64 31.53
CA SER A 16 4.46 7.20 31.67
C SER A 16 4.90 8.03 30.45
N LYS A 17 4.37 7.72 29.25
CA LYS A 17 4.70 8.43 28.01
C LYS A 17 3.75 9.57 27.69
N GLY A 18 2.48 9.49 28.11
CA GLY A 18 1.48 10.52 27.84
C GLY A 18 1.38 10.85 26.35
N ASP A 19 1.42 12.14 26.01
CA ASP A 19 1.35 12.63 24.63
C ASP A 19 2.53 12.20 23.74
N ASP A 20 3.65 11.79 24.35
CA ASP A 20 4.81 11.26 23.63
C ASP A 20 4.66 9.75 23.32
N PHE A 21 3.57 9.09 23.69
CA PHE A 21 3.33 7.69 23.31
C PHE A 21 3.26 7.54 21.78
N ALA A 22 3.97 6.54 21.24
CA ALA A 22 4.06 6.30 19.80
C ALA A 22 4.57 7.52 18.97
N LYS A 23 5.40 8.38 19.57
CA LYS A 23 6.03 9.50 18.90
C LYS A 23 6.76 9.04 17.64
N ALA A 24 6.42 9.68 16.53
CA ALA A 24 7.01 9.37 15.23
C ALA A 24 8.54 9.42 15.32
N THR A 25 9.20 8.42 14.74
CA THR A 25 10.67 8.27 14.71
C THR A 25 11.38 8.01 16.04
N ASP A 26 10.67 7.86 17.16
CA ASP A 26 11.26 7.49 18.44
C ASP A 26 10.83 6.07 18.86
N PRO A 27 11.66 5.04 18.63
CA PRO A 27 11.34 3.68 19.05
C PRO A 27 11.20 3.49 20.57
N SER A 28 11.72 4.42 21.39
CA SER A 28 11.62 4.36 22.86
C SER A 28 10.26 4.82 23.38
N SER A 29 9.41 5.37 22.51
CA SER A 29 8.04 5.79 22.81
C SER A 29 7.01 4.65 22.79
N LEU A 30 7.44 3.43 22.47
CA LEU A 30 6.61 2.22 22.38
C LEU A 30 7.16 1.11 23.27
N LEU A 31 6.25 0.27 23.78
CA LEU A 31 6.58 -0.99 24.44
C LEU A 31 6.08 -2.14 23.57
N TYR A 32 6.89 -3.18 23.42
CA TYR A 32 6.68 -4.24 22.44
C TYR A 32 6.39 -5.59 23.11
N ASN A 33 5.37 -6.29 22.64
CA ASN A 33 5.05 -7.66 23.03
C ASN A 33 5.05 -8.64 21.84
N GLY A 34 5.41 -8.17 20.65
CA GLY A 34 5.47 -8.96 19.42
C GLY A 34 6.85 -9.58 19.15
N PRO A 35 7.03 -10.29 18.02
CA PRO A 35 8.26 -10.99 17.66
C PRO A 35 9.45 -10.06 17.34
N TYR A 36 9.18 -8.79 17.06
CA TYR A 36 10.19 -7.80 16.67
C TYR A 36 10.10 -6.53 17.51
N LEU A 37 11.26 -5.94 17.77
CA LEU A 37 11.44 -4.60 18.33
C LEU A 37 11.74 -3.63 17.20
N LEU A 38 11.04 -2.51 17.13
CA LEU A 38 11.45 -1.40 16.27
C LEU A 38 12.75 -0.82 16.83
N LYS A 39 13.76 -0.66 15.97
CA LYS A 39 15.09 -0.17 16.33
C LYS A 39 15.38 1.22 15.78
N SER A 40 14.89 1.53 14.59
CA SER A 40 15.11 2.83 13.94
C SER A 40 14.03 3.13 12.90
N ILE A 41 13.64 4.39 12.80
CA ILE A 41 12.90 4.93 11.66
C ILE A 41 13.66 6.17 11.19
N VAL A 42 14.23 6.09 9.99
CA VAL A 42 14.85 7.23 9.33
C VAL A 42 13.91 7.67 8.21
N THR A 43 13.30 8.84 8.38
CA THR A 43 12.34 9.43 7.44
C THR A 43 12.88 9.43 6.01
N LYS A 44 12.08 8.94 5.07
CA LYS A 44 12.45 8.79 3.65
C LYS A 44 13.70 7.93 3.39
N SER A 45 14.06 7.04 4.31
CA SER A 45 15.23 6.17 4.14
C SER A 45 14.92 4.71 4.50
N PHE A 46 14.68 4.38 5.76
CA PHE A 46 14.39 3.01 6.16
C PHE A 46 13.71 2.89 7.53
N VAL A 47 13.12 1.72 7.76
CA VAL A 47 12.72 1.22 9.08
C VAL A 47 13.51 -0.04 9.39
N GLU A 48 14.09 -0.13 10.58
CA GLU A 48 14.81 -1.31 11.05
C GLU A 48 14.15 -1.91 12.28
N CYS A 49 13.97 -3.23 12.23
CA CYS A 49 13.44 -4.04 13.32
C CYS A 49 14.43 -5.16 13.64
N ALA A 50 14.50 -5.56 14.92
CA ALA A 50 15.31 -6.69 15.38
C ALA A 50 14.47 -7.68 16.16
N LYS A 51 14.85 -8.96 16.13
CA LYS A 51 14.20 -10.02 16.89
C LYS A 51 14.05 -9.64 18.38
N ASN A 52 12.87 -9.86 18.94
CA ASN A 52 12.58 -9.58 20.34
C ASN A 52 12.97 -10.78 21.24
N PRO A 53 13.99 -10.67 22.10
CA PRO A 53 14.40 -11.77 22.99
C PRO A 53 13.38 -12.08 24.10
N TYR A 54 12.41 -11.19 24.31
CA TYR A 54 11.35 -11.33 25.32
C TYR A 54 10.03 -11.84 24.74
N TYR A 55 9.95 -12.09 23.43
CA TYR A 55 8.76 -12.67 22.84
C TYR A 55 8.57 -14.12 23.31
N TRP A 56 7.34 -14.50 23.65
CA TRP A 56 7.04 -15.82 24.21
C TRP A 56 7.42 -16.96 23.25
N ASP A 57 7.28 -16.74 21.94
CA ASP A 57 7.57 -17.73 20.88
C ASP A 57 8.85 -17.39 20.08
N LYS A 58 9.86 -16.81 20.76
CA LYS A 58 11.11 -16.35 20.13
C LYS A 58 11.90 -17.44 19.41
N ASP A 59 11.74 -18.71 19.78
CA ASP A 59 12.47 -19.82 19.17
C ASP A 59 11.99 -20.11 17.74
N ASN A 60 10.75 -19.72 17.42
CA ASN A 60 10.17 -19.81 16.07
C ASN A 60 10.35 -18.51 15.24
N VAL A 61 11.09 -17.52 15.75
CA VAL A 61 11.43 -16.30 15.02
C VAL A 61 12.83 -16.47 14.40
N HIS A 62 12.89 -16.85 13.12
CA HIS A 62 14.15 -17.20 12.46
C HIS A 62 14.89 -16.04 11.77
N VAL A 63 14.22 -14.91 11.56
CA VAL A 63 14.84 -13.72 10.95
C VAL A 63 15.29 -12.78 12.06
N ASP A 64 16.61 -12.52 12.15
CA ASP A 64 17.19 -11.70 13.21
C ASP A 64 16.93 -10.20 13.03
N LYS A 65 16.97 -9.72 11.79
CA LYS A 65 16.82 -8.30 11.44
C LYS A 65 15.95 -8.16 10.21
N VAL A 66 15.03 -7.20 10.26
CA VAL A 66 14.20 -6.79 9.12
C VAL A 66 14.50 -5.33 8.84
N LYS A 67 14.83 -5.03 7.57
CA LYS A 67 15.01 -3.67 7.09
C LYS A 67 14.00 -3.40 5.98
N LEU A 68 13.16 -2.39 6.19
CA LEU A 68 12.21 -1.91 5.19
C LEU A 68 12.80 -0.65 4.55
N SER A 69 13.24 -0.75 3.31
CA SER A 69 13.80 0.37 2.56
C SER A 69 12.68 1.26 2.01
N PHE A 70 12.85 2.57 2.14
CA PHE A 70 11.91 3.55 1.59
C PHE A 70 12.10 3.69 0.08
N TRP A 71 10.99 3.83 -0.63
CA TRP A 71 10.94 4.22 -2.04
C TRP A 71 9.80 5.20 -2.26
N ASP A 72 10.07 6.25 -3.02
CA ASP A 72 9.15 7.38 -3.24
C ASP A 72 8.26 7.22 -4.48
N GLY A 73 8.42 6.14 -5.24
CA GLY A 73 7.60 5.84 -6.41
C GLY A 73 8.16 6.33 -7.75
N GLN A 74 9.28 7.05 -7.77
CA GLN A 74 9.73 7.71 -9.01
C GLN A 74 10.48 6.77 -9.95
N ASP A 75 11.39 5.97 -9.40
CA ASP A 75 12.27 5.11 -10.20
C ASP A 75 11.92 3.64 -10.02
N THR A 76 11.22 3.09 -11.01
CA THR A 76 10.78 1.69 -11.02
C THR A 76 11.89 0.71 -11.40
N SER A 77 13.03 1.16 -11.97
CA SER A 77 14.14 0.24 -12.34
C SER A 77 14.94 -0.19 -11.12
N LYS A 78 15.12 0.72 -10.15
CA LYS A 78 15.86 0.47 -8.89
C LYS A 78 15.38 -0.75 -8.11
N HIS A 79 14.10 -1.10 -8.24
CA HIS A 79 13.55 -2.28 -7.58
C HIS A 79 14.28 -3.56 -7.99
N ALA A 80 14.45 -3.74 -9.30
CA ALA A 80 15.09 -4.93 -9.84
C ALA A 80 16.61 -4.90 -9.64
N GLU A 81 17.24 -3.73 -9.73
CA GLU A 81 18.68 -3.55 -9.45
C GLU A 81 19.00 -3.92 -7.99
N ASN A 82 18.26 -3.37 -7.02
CA ASN A 82 18.43 -3.66 -5.61
C ASN A 82 18.09 -5.13 -5.27
N PHE A 83 17.24 -5.79 -6.05
CA PHE A 83 17.00 -7.22 -5.89
C PHE A 83 18.18 -8.05 -6.42
N LYS A 84 18.73 -7.67 -7.59
CA LYS A 84 19.89 -8.31 -8.22
C LYS A 84 21.14 -8.26 -7.33
N ASP A 85 21.38 -7.13 -6.67
CA ASP A 85 22.56 -6.95 -5.81
C ASP A 85 22.35 -7.46 -4.37
N GLY A 86 21.16 -7.94 -4.03
CA GLY A 86 20.81 -8.48 -2.72
C GLY A 86 20.40 -7.45 -1.66
N SER A 87 20.31 -6.16 -2.02
CA SER A 87 19.81 -5.10 -1.13
C SER A 87 18.33 -5.26 -0.78
N LEU A 88 17.54 -5.91 -1.64
CA LEU A 88 16.16 -6.30 -1.39
C LEU A 88 16.00 -7.81 -1.56
N THR A 89 15.33 -8.45 -0.62
CA THR A 89 14.98 -9.88 -0.69
C THR A 89 13.67 -10.15 -1.43
N ALA A 90 12.85 -9.12 -1.62
CA ALA A 90 11.62 -9.15 -2.41
C ALA A 90 11.28 -7.72 -2.85
N THR A 91 10.71 -7.59 -4.05
CA THR A 91 10.39 -6.27 -4.63
C THR A 91 9.25 -6.38 -5.63
N ARG A 92 8.53 -5.27 -5.86
CA ARG A 92 7.54 -5.21 -6.92
C ARG A 92 8.22 -5.11 -8.28
N LEU A 93 7.80 -5.96 -9.22
CA LEU A 93 8.13 -5.83 -10.62
C LEU A 93 7.08 -4.97 -11.33
N TYR A 94 7.51 -4.12 -12.27
CA TYR A 94 6.66 -3.20 -13.02
C TYR A 94 6.64 -3.58 -14.50
N PRO A 95 5.59 -4.29 -14.98
CA PRO A 95 5.56 -4.80 -16.35
C PRO A 95 5.52 -3.75 -17.46
N THR A 96 5.23 -2.51 -17.10
CA THR A 96 5.26 -1.35 -18.01
C THR A 96 6.60 -0.61 -18.02
N SER A 97 7.58 -1.05 -17.22
CA SER A 97 8.91 -0.44 -17.23
C SER A 97 9.68 -0.80 -18.50
N ALA A 98 10.56 0.11 -18.94
CA ALA A 98 11.40 -0.11 -20.12
C ALA A 98 12.35 -1.32 -19.96
N SER A 99 12.72 -1.67 -18.72
CA SER A 99 13.61 -2.79 -18.40
C SER A 99 12.90 -4.14 -18.29
N PHE A 100 11.56 -4.18 -18.32
CA PHE A 100 10.81 -5.40 -18.02
C PHE A 100 11.16 -6.59 -18.93
N ALA A 101 11.28 -6.37 -20.25
CA ALA A 101 11.55 -7.46 -21.20
C ALA A 101 12.90 -8.18 -20.91
N GLU A 102 13.91 -7.44 -20.48
CA GLU A 102 15.21 -8.01 -20.11
C GLU A 102 15.13 -8.71 -18.75
N LEU A 103 14.41 -8.11 -17.79
CA LEU A 103 14.20 -8.69 -16.46
C LEU A 103 13.42 -10.00 -16.53
N GLU A 104 12.37 -10.05 -17.35
CA GLU A 104 11.59 -11.26 -17.59
C GLU A 104 12.47 -12.38 -18.15
N LYS A 105 13.38 -12.08 -19.08
CA LYS A 105 14.31 -13.08 -19.63
C LYS A 105 15.35 -13.54 -18.61
N SER A 106 15.97 -12.60 -17.89
CA SER A 106 17.12 -12.86 -17.00
C SER A 106 16.73 -13.39 -15.62
N MET A 107 15.50 -13.13 -15.16
CA MET A 107 15.05 -13.44 -13.80
C MET A 107 13.72 -14.19 -13.77
N LYS A 108 13.34 -14.88 -14.86
CA LYS A 108 12.04 -15.58 -15.00
C LYS A 108 11.70 -16.45 -13.78
N ASP A 109 12.68 -17.14 -13.22
CA ASP A 109 12.49 -18.10 -12.12
C ASP A 109 12.31 -17.39 -10.76
N ASN A 110 12.63 -16.09 -10.68
CA ASN A 110 12.37 -15.23 -9.53
C ASN A 110 11.03 -14.49 -9.62
N ILE A 111 10.38 -14.48 -10.78
CA ILE A 111 9.11 -13.78 -10.98
C ILE A 111 7.97 -14.67 -10.50
N VAL A 112 7.31 -14.24 -9.44
CA VAL A 112 6.17 -14.95 -8.85
C VAL A 112 4.94 -14.06 -8.83
N TYR A 113 3.77 -14.68 -9.02
CA TYR A 113 2.50 -14.05 -8.69
C TYR A 113 2.15 -14.40 -7.25
N THR A 114 2.03 -13.39 -6.41
CA THR A 114 1.56 -13.60 -5.04
C THR A 114 0.08 -13.93 -5.03
N GLN A 115 -0.36 -14.60 -3.96
CA GLN A 115 -1.79 -14.79 -3.74
C GLN A 115 -2.47 -13.42 -3.60
N GLN A 116 -3.69 -13.32 -4.11
CA GLN A 116 -4.53 -12.16 -3.84
C GLN A 116 -4.94 -12.12 -2.38
N ASP A 117 -4.86 -10.93 -1.80
CA ASP A 117 -5.46 -10.66 -0.51
C ASP A 117 -6.96 -10.34 -0.64
N TYR A 118 -7.56 -9.96 0.48
CA TYR A 118 -8.98 -9.61 0.58
C TYR A 118 -9.26 -8.13 0.30
N ILE A 119 -8.30 -7.38 -0.24
CA ILE A 119 -8.42 -5.93 -0.44
C ILE A 119 -9.15 -5.63 -1.76
N THR A 120 -10.17 -4.79 -1.68
CA THR A 120 -10.83 -4.21 -2.87
C THR A 120 -10.46 -2.74 -2.97
N TYR A 121 -9.92 -2.33 -4.12
CA TYR A 121 -9.69 -0.93 -4.44
C TYR A 121 -10.93 -0.33 -5.10
N LEU A 122 -11.32 0.87 -4.65
CA LEU A 122 -12.53 1.53 -5.09
C LEU A 122 -12.28 3.01 -5.39
N VAL A 123 -13.02 3.55 -6.35
CA VAL A 123 -13.05 4.99 -6.63
C VAL A 123 -14.19 5.59 -5.81
N GLY A 124 -13.84 6.25 -4.70
CA GLY A 124 -14.79 6.99 -3.88
C GLY A 124 -15.19 8.29 -4.57
N THR A 125 -16.49 8.51 -4.77
CA THR A 125 -17.03 9.77 -5.30
C THR A 125 -17.62 10.60 -4.16
N ASN A 126 -17.07 11.79 -3.89
CA ASN A 126 -17.65 12.71 -2.92
C ASN A 126 -18.89 13.40 -3.51
N ILE A 127 -20.08 12.94 -3.13
CA ILE A 127 -21.37 13.43 -3.64
C ILE A 127 -21.87 14.71 -2.94
N ASP A 128 -21.29 15.08 -1.80
CA ASP A 128 -21.71 16.24 -1.01
C ASP A 128 -20.52 17.12 -0.64
N ARG A 129 -19.84 17.63 -1.67
CA ARG A 129 -18.76 18.59 -1.51
C ARG A 129 -19.31 19.91 -0.94
N GLN A 130 -18.87 20.27 0.26
CA GLN A 130 -19.20 21.55 0.90
C GLN A 130 -18.17 22.66 0.64
N SER A 131 -16.91 22.30 0.34
CA SER A 131 -15.82 23.26 0.12
C SER A 131 -15.22 23.17 -1.28
N TYR A 132 -14.98 24.35 -1.87
CA TYR A 132 -14.43 24.53 -3.22
C TYR A 132 -13.04 25.18 -3.22
N LYS A 133 -12.41 25.36 -2.04
CA LYS A 133 -11.11 26.02 -1.86
C LYS A 133 -10.00 25.45 -2.76
N TYR A 134 -10.00 24.14 -2.96
CA TYR A 134 -9.00 23.44 -3.78
C TYR A 134 -9.63 22.87 -5.06
N THR A 135 -10.30 23.72 -5.82
CA THR A 135 -10.92 23.34 -7.10
C THR A 135 -10.74 24.42 -8.16
N SER A 136 -10.83 24.03 -9.43
CA SER A 136 -10.93 24.97 -10.56
C SER A 136 -12.34 25.55 -10.75
N LYS A 137 -13.29 25.25 -9.87
CA LYS A 137 -14.70 25.67 -9.99
C LYS A 137 -14.88 26.98 -9.22
N THR A 138 -15.06 28.08 -9.94
CA THR A 138 -15.08 29.43 -9.37
C THR A 138 -16.49 30.01 -9.27
N SER A 139 -17.35 29.75 -10.26
CA SER A 139 -18.72 30.28 -10.29
C SER A 139 -19.73 29.39 -9.59
N ASP A 140 -20.86 29.96 -9.17
CA ASP A 140 -21.93 29.22 -8.51
C ASP A 140 -22.65 28.27 -9.47
N GLU A 141 -22.75 28.62 -10.76
CA GLU A 141 -23.27 27.72 -11.79
C GLU A 141 -22.39 26.48 -11.95
N GLN A 142 -21.06 26.64 -11.96
CA GLN A 142 -20.12 25.52 -12.03
C GLN A 142 -20.26 24.60 -10.80
N LYS A 143 -20.39 25.18 -9.61
CA LYS A 143 -20.58 24.44 -8.35
C LYS A 143 -21.91 23.68 -8.34
N ALA A 144 -23.01 24.36 -8.71
CA ALA A 144 -24.35 23.79 -8.77
C ALA A 144 -24.47 22.68 -9.82
N SER A 145 -23.92 22.90 -11.02
CA SER A 145 -23.88 21.90 -12.10
C SER A 145 -23.09 20.66 -11.67
N THR A 146 -21.93 20.85 -11.04
CA THR A 146 -21.12 19.73 -10.51
C THR A 146 -21.90 18.94 -9.46
N LYS A 147 -22.55 19.61 -8.51
CA LYS A 147 -23.37 18.95 -7.47
C LYS A 147 -24.51 18.16 -8.10
N LYS A 148 -25.21 18.75 -9.08
CA LYS A 148 -26.31 18.09 -9.81
C LYS A 148 -25.84 16.82 -10.52
N ALA A 149 -24.69 16.88 -11.21
CA ALA A 149 -24.12 15.71 -11.89
C ALA A 149 -23.74 14.61 -10.90
N LEU A 150 -23.05 14.94 -9.80
CA LEU A 150 -22.61 13.95 -8.81
C LEU A 150 -23.78 13.28 -8.06
N LEU A 151 -24.89 14.01 -7.84
CA LEU A 151 -26.12 13.45 -7.25
C LEU A 151 -26.93 12.59 -8.22
N ASN A 152 -26.77 12.78 -9.54
CA ASN A 152 -27.41 11.94 -10.54
C ASN A 152 -26.85 10.50 -10.51
N LYS A 153 -27.73 9.52 -10.29
CA LYS A 153 -27.36 8.10 -10.21
C LYS A 153 -26.79 7.58 -11.53
N ASP A 154 -27.43 7.91 -12.64
CA ASP A 154 -27.04 7.44 -13.98
C ASP A 154 -25.67 7.97 -14.38
N PHE A 155 -25.34 9.22 -14.00
CA PHE A 155 -24.02 9.79 -14.18
C PHE A 155 -22.94 8.97 -13.43
N ARG A 156 -23.18 8.64 -12.15
CA ARG A 156 -22.26 7.79 -11.38
C ARG A 156 -22.14 6.38 -11.95
N GLN A 157 -23.23 5.80 -12.42
CA GLN A 157 -23.23 4.49 -13.06
C GLN A 157 -22.48 4.50 -14.40
N GLY A 158 -22.65 5.56 -15.21
CA GLY A 158 -21.91 5.75 -16.45
C GLY A 158 -20.39 5.73 -16.24
N ILE A 159 -19.89 6.40 -15.19
CA ILE A 159 -18.46 6.34 -14.82
C ILE A 159 -18.06 4.90 -14.44
N ALA A 160 -18.87 4.20 -13.64
CA ALA A 160 -18.56 2.86 -13.17
C ALA A 160 -18.55 1.79 -14.29
N TYR A 161 -19.45 1.93 -15.28
CA TYR A 161 -19.54 1.05 -16.44
C TYR A 161 -18.50 1.39 -17.51
N GLY A 162 -18.12 2.66 -17.67
CA GLY A 162 -17.10 3.08 -18.64
C GLY A 162 -15.66 2.73 -18.25
N PHE A 163 -15.43 2.18 -17.05
CA PHE A 163 -14.10 1.83 -16.57
C PHE A 163 -13.70 0.40 -16.99
N ASP A 164 -12.77 0.31 -17.95
CA ASP A 164 -12.16 -0.96 -18.35
C ASP A 164 -11.17 -1.45 -17.28
N ARG A 165 -11.63 -2.41 -16.50
CA ARG A 165 -10.87 -3.01 -15.39
C ARG A 165 -9.75 -3.91 -15.88
N THR A 166 -9.90 -4.54 -17.04
CA THR A 166 -8.88 -5.42 -17.62
C THR A 166 -7.72 -4.61 -18.16
N ALA A 167 -8.00 -3.56 -18.94
CA ALA A 167 -6.98 -2.64 -19.42
C ALA A 167 -6.26 -1.93 -18.28
N TYR A 168 -6.99 -1.52 -17.23
CA TYR A 168 -6.34 -0.95 -16.04
C TYR A 168 -5.45 -2.00 -15.33
N ALA A 169 -5.95 -3.22 -15.12
CA ALA A 169 -5.20 -4.28 -14.46
C ALA A 169 -3.93 -4.67 -15.24
N SER A 170 -3.94 -4.59 -16.57
CA SER A 170 -2.77 -4.89 -17.40
C SER A 170 -1.67 -3.84 -17.27
N GLN A 171 -2.01 -2.57 -17.00
CA GLN A 171 -0.99 -1.55 -16.71
C GLN A 171 -0.24 -1.84 -15.40
N LEU A 172 -0.92 -2.47 -14.44
CA LEU A 172 -0.34 -2.75 -13.11
C LEU A 172 0.42 -4.08 -13.03
N ASN A 173 -0.06 -5.10 -13.75
CA ASN A 173 0.40 -6.49 -13.61
C ASN A 173 0.84 -7.14 -14.94
N GLY A 174 0.90 -6.37 -16.02
CA GLY A 174 1.11 -6.88 -17.36
C GLY A 174 -0.13 -7.59 -17.91
N GLN A 175 -0.17 -7.81 -19.22
CA GLN A 175 -1.32 -8.43 -19.89
C GLN A 175 -1.62 -9.84 -19.35
N THR A 176 -0.59 -10.62 -19.06
CA THR A 176 -0.68 -11.98 -18.51
C THR A 176 -1.18 -12.00 -17.05
N GLY A 177 -0.94 -10.92 -16.30
CA GLY A 177 -1.39 -10.75 -14.92
C GLY A 177 -2.76 -10.09 -14.77
N ALA A 178 -3.28 -9.46 -15.82
CA ALA A 178 -4.48 -8.62 -15.77
C ALA A 178 -5.70 -9.36 -15.21
N SER A 179 -6.04 -10.51 -15.77
CA SER A 179 -7.20 -11.30 -15.34
C SER A 179 -7.01 -11.95 -13.97
N LYS A 180 -5.77 -12.07 -13.49
CA LYS A 180 -5.51 -12.73 -12.21
C LYS A 180 -6.19 -11.96 -11.09
N ILE A 181 -6.11 -10.62 -11.09
CA ILE A 181 -6.63 -9.75 -10.03
C ILE A 181 -8.13 -9.40 -10.15
N LEU A 182 -8.81 -9.93 -11.16
CA LEU A 182 -10.21 -9.62 -11.45
C LEU A 182 -11.13 -10.68 -10.85
N ARG A 183 -11.81 -10.34 -9.75
CA ARG A 183 -12.80 -11.20 -9.08
C ARG A 183 -13.96 -10.38 -8.52
N ASN A 184 -15.12 -11.02 -8.33
CA ASN A 184 -16.31 -10.42 -7.69
C ASN A 184 -16.70 -9.05 -8.27
N ILE A 185 -16.63 -8.90 -9.59
CA ILE A 185 -16.82 -7.61 -10.23
C ILE A 185 -18.31 -7.38 -10.50
N PHE A 186 -18.79 -6.20 -10.08
CA PHE A 186 -20.17 -5.76 -10.34
C PHE A 186 -20.45 -5.55 -11.85
N VAL A 187 -19.41 -5.26 -12.63
CA VAL A 187 -19.44 -5.08 -14.08
C VAL A 187 -18.50 -6.12 -14.70
N PRO A 188 -19.00 -7.05 -15.53
CA PRO A 188 -18.13 -8.02 -16.20
C PRO A 188 -17.01 -7.31 -16.98
N PRO A 189 -15.78 -7.85 -16.98
CA PRO A 189 -14.72 -7.35 -17.85
C PRO A 189 -15.13 -7.51 -19.31
N THR A 190 -14.89 -6.48 -20.12
CA THR A 190 -15.06 -6.49 -21.59
C THR A 190 -13.85 -7.04 -22.30
#